data_AF-A0A5J4QWL2-F1
#
_entry.id   AF-A0A5J4QWL2-F1
#
_cell.length_a   1.000
_cell.length_b   1.000
_cell.length_c   1.000
_cell.angle_alpha   90.00
_cell.angle_beta   90.00
_cell.angle_gamma   90.00
#
_symmetry.space_group_name_H-M   'P 1'
#
loop_
_entity.id
_entity.type
_entity.pdbx_description
1 polymer ?
#
loop_
_entity_poly.entity_id
_entity_poly.type
_entity_poly.pdbx_seq_one_letter_code
_entity_poly.pdbx_strand_id
1 'polypeptide(L)'
;MAKYKRILLKLSGESLMGEKNCGIDEKRLSEYAAQIKDIHQLGVQIGIVIGGGNIFRGLSGTSKGFDRVNGDQMGMLATVINSLALSSALNAVGVKSRVLTAVRMEPIGEFYSSRKAIEYMENGEIAILSAGTGNPFFTTDTGSSLRGIEIKADVMLKGTRVDGIYTADPEKDKTATRFDEITFDEIYRRGLQVMDLTATTMCKENNLSIIVFDMDTVGNLKKVILGEKTGTWVHN
;
A
#
# COMPACT_ATOMS: atom_id res chain seq x y z
N MET A 1 1.89 -1.04 23.84
CA MET A 1 2.58 -2.02 22.98
C MET A 1 1.89 -2.03 21.63
N ALA A 2 2.60 -2.33 20.54
CA ALA A 2 1.98 -2.46 19.23
C ALA A 2 0.99 -3.64 19.21
N LYS A 3 -0.17 -3.46 18.56
CA LYS A 3 -1.20 -4.50 18.39
C LYS A 3 -0.77 -5.56 17.37
N TYR A 4 -0.01 -5.15 16.37
CA TYR A 4 0.46 -5.99 15.26
C TYR A 4 1.97 -6.16 15.33
N LYS A 5 2.45 -7.39 15.09
CA LYS A 5 3.87 -7.71 15.00
C LYS A 5 4.39 -7.40 13.59
N ARG A 6 3.65 -7.80 12.56
CA ARG A 6 4.03 -7.63 11.16
C ARG A 6 2.87 -7.07 10.36
N ILE A 7 3.14 -6.05 9.56
CA ILE A 7 2.14 -5.39 8.71
C ILE A 7 2.58 -5.37 7.26
N LEU A 8 1.60 -5.25 6.36
CA LEU A 8 1.82 -4.75 5.02
C LEU A 8 1.16 -3.38 4.88
N LEU A 9 1.97 -2.33 4.73
CA LEU A 9 1.49 -0.97 4.45
C LEU A 9 1.40 -0.75 2.94
N LYS A 10 0.19 -0.62 2.42
CA LYS A 10 -0.08 -0.25 1.04
C LYS A 10 -0.30 1.25 0.95
N LEU A 11 0.53 1.92 0.15
CA LEU A 11 0.43 3.33 -0.19
C LEU A 11 -0.05 3.50 -1.64
N SER A 12 -0.95 4.45 -1.87
CA SER A 12 -1.25 4.90 -3.24
C SER A 12 -0.08 5.73 -3.78
N GLY A 13 0.21 5.60 -5.07
CA GLY A 13 1.24 6.44 -5.72
C GLY A 13 0.80 7.90 -5.76
N GLU A 14 -0.49 8.13 -6.04
CA GLU A 14 -1.12 9.45 -6.05
C GLU A 14 -1.00 10.19 -4.72
N SER A 15 -0.92 9.46 -3.60
CA SER A 15 -0.68 10.10 -2.31
C SER A 15 0.67 10.80 -2.23
N LEU A 16 1.70 10.33 -2.96
CA LEU A 16 3.00 11.01 -3.04
C LEU A 16 2.99 12.29 -3.86
N MET A 17 1.91 12.63 -4.56
CA MET A 17 1.86 13.86 -5.36
C MET A 17 1.76 15.12 -4.49
N GLY A 18 1.28 15.02 -3.24
CA GLY A 18 1.03 16.17 -2.40
C GLY A 18 0.15 17.21 -3.12
N GLU A 19 0.64 18.44 -3.21
CA GLU A 19 -0.01 19.55 -3.92
C GLU A 19 0.33 19.58 -5.44
N LYS A 20 1.20 18.68 -5.91
CA LYS A 20 1.62 18.61 -7.32
C LYS A 20 0.60 17.85 -8.18
N ASN A 21 0.63 18.15 -9.49
CA ASN A 21 -0.20 17.46 -10.49
C ASN A 21 0.43 16.16 -11.04
N CYS A 22 1.74 15.95 -10.87
CA CYS A 22 2.41 14.66 -11.11
C CYS A 22 3.74 14.58 -10.33
N GLY A 23 4.33 13.38 -10.33
CA GLY A 23 5.65 13.14 -9.73
C GLY A 23 5.60 12.90 -8.23
N ILE A 24 6.67 13.29 -7.53
CA ILE A 24 6.86 13.04 -6.10
C ILE A 24 7.01 14.37 -5.38
N ASP A 25 6.22 14.57 -4.34
CA ASP A 25 6.31 15.67 -3.41
C ASP A 25 7.23 15.33 -2.25
N GLU A 26 8.29 16.11 -2.09
CA GLU A 26 9.36 15.84 -1.13
C GLU A 26 8.89 15.99 0.32
N LYS A 27 7.97 16.93 0.58
CA LYS A 27 7.39 17.15 1.90
C LYS A 27 6.55 15.94 2.30
N ARG A 28 5.64 15.50 1.42
CA ARG A 28 4.80 14.32 1.64
C ARG A 28 5.63 13.04 1.83
N LEU A 29 6.66 12.87 1.00
CA LEU A 29 7.58 11.73 1.11
C LEU A 29 8.30 11.71 2.47
N SER A 30 8.75 12.89 2.93
CA SER A 30 9.41 13.05 4.24
C SER A 30 8.45 12.80 5.40
N GLU A 31 7.22 13.29 5.31
CA GLU A 31 6.15 13.04 6.30
C GLU A 31 5.86 11.53 6.41
N TYR A 32 5.77 10.82 5.29
CA TYR A 32 5.58 9.37 5.29
C TYR A 32 6.77 8.64 5.90
N ALA A 33 8.01 9.00 5.54
CA ALA A 33 9.19 8.40 6.12
C ALA A 33 9.26 8.61 7.65
N ALA A 34 8.89 9.78 8.15
CA ALA A 34 8.81 10.07 9.58
C ALA A 34 7.73 9.22 10.29
N GLN A 35 6.52 9.14 9.72
CA GLN A 35 5.45 8.32 10.30
C GLN A 35 5.78 6.81 10.30
N ILE A 36 6.45 6.33 9.25
CA ILE A 36 6.91 4.94 9.16
C ILE A 36 8.02 4.68 10.18
N LYS A 37 8.95 5.62 10.38
CA LYS A 37 9.98 5.54 11.42
C LYS A 37 9.36 5.41 12.81
N ASP A 38 8.32 6.18 13.11
CA ASP A 38 7.67 6.15 14.42
C ASP A 38 7.13 4.76 14.76
N ILE A 39 6.54 4.04 13.79
CA ILE A 39 6.02 2.69 14.01
C ILE A 39 7.12 1.63 13.94
N HIS A 40 8.18 1.85 13.17
CA HIS A 40 9.37 0.99 13.14
C HIS A 40 10.05 0.94 14.50
N GLN A 41 10.16 2.10 15.18
CA GLN A 41 10.71 2.21 16.53
C GLN A 41 9.91 1.46 17.60
N LEU A 42 8.66 1.10 17.31
CA LEU A 42 7.84 0.25 18.19
C LEU A 42 8.16 -1.25 18.03
N GLY A 43 9.10 -1.61 17.16
CA GLY A 43 9.51 -3.00 16.89
C GLY A 43 8.62 -3.72 15.88
N VAL A 44 7.78 -2.99 15.13
CA VAL A 44 6.91 -3.56 14.10
C VAL A 44 7.72 -3.92 12.86
N GLN A 45 7.45 -5.11 12.31
CA GLN A 45 8.01 -5.58 11.04
C GLN A 45 7.17 -5.05 9.87
N ILE A 46 7.77 -4.27 8.97
CA ILE A 46 7.04 -3.48 7.98
C ILE A 46 7.41 -3.90 6.57
N GLY A 47 6.42 -4.48 5.86
CA GLY A 47 6.42 -4.58 4.42
C GLY A 47 5.67 -3.39 3.81
N ILE A 48 6.18 -2.80 2.73
CA ILE A 48 5.55 -1.66 2.05
C ILE A 48 5.29 -2.01 0.59
N VAL A 49 4.11 -1.69 0.08
CA VAL A 49 3.82 -1.65 -1.36
C VAL A 49 3.37 -0.25 -1.72
N ILE A 50 3.91 0.33 -2.78
CA ILE A 50 3.53 1.66 -3.24
C ILE A 50 3.08 1.64 -4.70
N GLY A 51 1.94 2.27 -4.99
CA GLY A 51 1.40 2.41 -6.34
C GLY A 51 2.24 3.35 -7.21
N GLY A 52 1.94 3.40 -8.51
CA GLY A 52 2.68 4.19 -9.51
C GLY A 52 1.89 5.33 -10.17
N GLY A 53 0.64 5.57 -9.74
CA GLY A 53 -0.31 6.45 -10.41
C GLY A 53 0.01 7.94 -10.41
N ASN A 54 1.03 8.36 -9.66
CA ASN A 54 1.60 9.71 -9.69
C ASN A 54 2.58 9.95 -10.84
N ILE A 55 3.20 8.88 -11.37
CA ILE A 55 4.13 8.94 -12.50
C ILE A 55 3.43 8.44 -13.77
N PHE A 56 2.70 7.33 -13.68
CA PHE A 56 2.04 6.74 -14.82
C PHE A 56 0.62 6.28 -14.51
N ARG A 57 -0.36 6.79 -15.27
CA ARG A 57 -1.77 6.37 -15.22
C ARG A 57 -2.14 5.64 -16.51
N GLY A 58 -1.91 4.32 -16.53
CA GLY A 58 -2.07 3.51 -17.75
C GLY A 58 -3.45 3.58 -18.40
N LEU A 59 -4.52 3.63 -17.60
CA LEU A 59 -5.90 3.61 -18.10
C LEU A 59 -6.33 4.88 -18.84
N SER A 60 -5.66 6.02 -18.62
CA SER A 60 -5.93 7.24 -19.39
C SER A 60 -5.34 7.21 -20.81
N GLY A 61 -4.39 6.32 -21.08
CA GLY A 61 -3.73 6.16 -22.38
C GLY A 61 -4.30 5.04 -23.25
N THR A 62 -4.93 4.01 -22.65
CA THR A 62 -5.44 2.84 -23.39
C THR A 62 -6.58 3.17 -24.36
N SER A 63 -7.35 4.23 -24.10
CA SER A 63 -8.36 4.75 -25.03
C SER A 63 -7.76 5.43 -26.28
N LYS A 64 -6.44 5.64 -26.31
CA LYS A 64 -5.70 6.29 -27.41
C LYS A 64 -4.79 5.33 -28.20
N GLY A 65 -5.05 4.01 -28.15
CA GLY A 65 -4.34 3.01 -28.95
C GLY A 65 -3.09 2.41 -28.30
N PHE A 66 -2.90 2.58 -26.99
CA PHE A 66 -1.82 1.92 -26.24
C PHE A 66 -2.18 0.48 -25.88
N ASP A 67 -1.25 -0.45 -26.12
CA ASP A 67 -1.34 -1.83 -25.66
C ASP A 67 -1.38 -1.89 -24.13
N ARG A 68 -2.34 -2.65 -23.59
CA ARG A 68 -2.59 -2.74 -22.15
C ARG A 68 -1.40 -3.34 -21.40
N VAL A 69 -0.74 -4.32 -21.99
CA VAL A 69 0.42 -4.99 -21.37
C VAL A 69 1.57 -4.00 -21.19
N ASN A 70 1.92 -3.26 -22.24
CA ASN A 70 2.94 -2.22 -22.16
C ASN A 70 2.58 -1.13 -21.14
N GLY A 71 1.32 -0.71 -21.09
CA GLY A 71 0.85 0.25 -20.08
C GLY A 71 1.05 -0.25 -18.64
N ASP A 72 0.66 -1.49 -18.35
CA ASP A 72 0.84 -2.05 -17.00
C ASP A 72 2.32 -2.23 -16.65
N GLN A 73 3.18 -2.56 -17.61
CA GLN A 73 4.64 -2.60 -17.41
C GLN A 73 5.22 -1.22 -17.09
N MET A 74 4.78 -0.16 -17.76
CA MET A 74 5.14 1.22 -17.41
C MET A 74 4.68 1.57 -15.98
N GLY A 75 3.48 1.13 -15.60
CA GLY A 75 2.98 1.24 -14.23
C GLY A 75 3.85 0.50 -13.21
N MET A 76 4.31 -0.71 -13.53
CA MET A 76 5.24 -1.46 -12.68
C MET A 76 6.56 -0.70 -12.48
N LEU A 77 7.15 -0.14 -13.54
CA LEU A 77 8.35 0.68 -13.44
C LEU A 77 8.11 1.94 -12.58
N ALA A 78 6.97 2.59 -12.71
CA ALA A 78 6.60 3.73 -11.87
C ALA A 78 6.57 3.36 -10.37
N THR A 79 6.09 2.16 -10.01
CA THR A 79 6.15 1.70 -8.60
C THR A 79 7.58 1.54 -8.10
N VAL A 80 8.51 1.13 -8.97
CA VAL A 80 9.93 0.98 -8.61
C VAL A 80 10.55 2.36 -8.35
N ILE A 81 10.26 3.35 -9.19
CA ILE A 81 10.73 4.73 -8.99
C ILE A 81 10.26 5.27 -7.63
N ASN A 82 8.98 5.10 -7.29
CA ASN A 82 8.46 5.50 -5.98
C ASN A 82 9.10 4.74 -4.82
N SER A 83 9.41 3.45 -5.03
CA SER A 83 10.05 2.61 -4.01
C SER A 83 11.47 3.08 -3.70
N LEU A 84 12.23 3.48 -4.72
CA LEU A 84 13.57 4.06 -4.56
C LEU A 84 13.52 5.39 -3.83
N ALA A 85 12.55 6.26 -4.18
CA ALA A 85 12.37 7.53 -3.49
C ALA A 85 12.04 7.33 -2.01
N LEU A 86 11.09 6.44 -1.69
CA LEU A 86 10.75 6.12 -0.31
C LEU A 86 11.90 5.49 0.46
N SER A 87 12.66 4.58 -0.18
CA SER A 87 13.87 4.00 0.42
C SER A 87 14.91 5.08 0.77
N SER A 88 15.13 6.03 -0.13
CA SER A 88 16.03 7.17 0.11
C SER A 88 15.56 8.03 1.29
N ALA A 89 14.27 8.36 1.35
CA ALA A 89 13.70 9.14 2.44
C ALA A 89 13.78 8.40 3.80
N LEU A 90 13.53 7.09 3.82
CA LEU A 90 13.68 6.26 5.02
C LEU A 90 15.15 6.23 5.49
N ASN A 91 16.08 6.05 4.57
CA ASN A 91 17.52 6.06 4.87
C ASN A 91 17.96 7.43 5.44
N ALA A 92 17.44 8.53 4.89
CA ALA A 92 17.74 9.88 5.37
C ALA A 92 17.29 10.11 6.83
N VAL A 93 16.23 9.43 7.28
CA VAL A 93 15.77 9.47 8.68
C VAL A 93 16.35 8.35 9.55
N GLY A 94 17.32 7.58 9.03
CA GLY A 94 18.06 6.54 9.76
C GLY A 94 17.38 5.17 9.80
N VAL A 95 16.39 4.93 8.94
CA VAL A 95 15.68 3.64 8.84
C VAL A 95 16.18 2.88 7.62
N LYS A 96 16.82 1.72 7.85
CA LYS A 96 17.30 0.86 6.77
C LYS A 96 16.14 0.24 6.02
N SER A 97 16.24 0.19 4.70
CA SER A 97 15.23 -0.41 3.84
C SER A 97 15.85 -1.17 2.65
N ARG A 98 15.12 -2.15 2.14
CA ARG A 98 15.47 -2.95 0.95
C ARG A 98 14.36 -2.87 -0.08
N VAL A 99 14.71 -2.50 -1.30
CA VAL A 99 13.78 -2.53 -2.44
C VAL A 99 13.88 -3.89 -3.11
N LEU A 100 12.77 -4.63 -3.05
CA LEU A 100 12.56 -5.91 -3.70
C LEU A 100 11.62 -5.74 -4.90
N THR A 101 11.94 -6.33 -6.04
CA THR A 101 11.20 -6.15 -7.29
C THR A 101 10.60 -7.47 -7.75
N ALA A 102 9.32 -7.45 -8.17
CA ALA A 102 8.66 -8.62 -8.75
C ALA A 102 9.19 -8.97 -10.16
N VAL A 103 9.93 -8.07 -10.79
CA VAL A 103 10.62 -8.25 -12.07
C VAL A 103 12.13 -8.14 -11.83
N ARG A 104 12.93 -9.03 -12.42
CA ARG A 104 14.40 -8.99 -12.29
C ARG A 104 14.95 -7.71 -12.91
N MET A 105 15.66 -6.90 -12.11
CA MET A 105 16.18 -5.60 -12.54
C MET A 105 17.42 -5.17 -11.76
N GLU A 106 18.34 -6.11 -11.52
CA GLU A 106 19.63 -5.81 -10.92
C GLU A 106 20.42 -4.81 -11.81
N PRO A 107 21.11 -3.80 -11.24
CA PRO A 107 21.34 -3.55 -9.81
C PRO A 107 20.31 -2.61 -9.13
N ILE A 108 19.19 -2.29 -9.76
CA ILE A 108 18.21 -1.30 -9.24
C ILE A 108 17.50 -1.82 -7.98
N GLY A 109 17.03 -3.06 -8.02
CA GLY A 109 16.38 -3.72 -6.90
C GLY A 109 16.67 -5.22 -6.92
N GLU A 110 16.61 -5.85 -5.76
CA GLU A 110 16.81 -7.29 -5.65
C GLU A 110 15.53 -8.04 -6.03
N PHE A 111 15.66 -9.16 -6.74
CA PHE A 111 14.48 -9.96 -7.08
C PHE A 111 13.75 -10.47 -5.83
N TYR A 112 12.44 -10.26 -5.81
CA TYR A 112 11.61 -10.59 -4.65
C TYR A 112 11.64 -12.08 -4.29
N SER A 113 11.79 -12.33 -3.00
CA SER A 113 11.55 -13.63 -2.36
C SER A 113 10.90 -13.36 -1.00
N SER A 114 9.81 -14.05 -0.70
CA SER A 114 9.11 -13.92 0.59
C SER A 114 10.04 -14.22 1.76
N ARG A 115 10.91 -15.22 1.62
CA ARG A 115 11.92 -15.56 2.64
C ARG A 115 12.89 -14.41 2.91
N LYS A 116 13.40 -13.76 1.86
CA LYS A 116 14.31 -12.61 2.00
C LYS A 116 13.62 -11.40 2.60
N ALA A 117 12.39 -11.10 2.14
CA ALA A 117 11.60 -10.01 2.70
C ALA A 117 11.37 -10.20 4.22
N ILE A 118 11.02 -11.42 4.63
CA ILE A 118 10.84 -11.79 6.05
C ILE A 118 12.18 -11.65 6.81
N GLU A 119 13.27 -12.17 6.27
CA GLU A 119 14.60 -12.10 6.90
C GLU A 119 15.04 -10.64 7.12
N TYR A 120 14.88 -9.77 6.12
CA TYR A 120 15.19 -8.35 6.26
C TYR A 120 14.35 -7.69 7.36
N MET A 121 13.05 -7.98 7.41
CA MET A 121 12.18 -7.46 8.47
C MET A 121 12.53 -7.99 9.86
N GLU A 122 12.92 -9.27 9.96
CA GLU A 122 13.37 -9.87 11.22
C GLU A 122 14.69 -9.27 11.72
N ASN A 123 15.54 -8.81 10.79
CA ASN A 123 16.76 -8.07 11.09
C ASN A 123 16.53 -6.56 11.34
N GLY A 124 15.27 -6.11 11.40
CA GLY A 124 14.90 -4.73 11.70
C GLY A 124 15.01 -3.77 10.52
N GLU A 125 15.06 -4.27 9.28
CA GLU A 125 14.98 -3.45 8.06
C GLU A 125 13.54 -3.39 7.54
N ILE A 126 13.22 -2.38 6.72
CA ILE A 126 11.93 -2.28 6.03
C ILE A 126 12.02 -2.95 4.65
N ALA A 127 11.06 -3.82 4.32
CA ALA A 127 10.98 -4.44 2.99
C ALA A 127 10.01 -3.66 2.08
N ILE A 128 10.52 -3.01 1.04
CA ILE A 128 9.71 -2.29 0.05
C ILE A 128 9.53 -3.19 -1.18
N LEU A 129 8.30 -3.60 -1.44
CA LEU A 129 7.92 -4.60 -2.43
C LEU A 129 7.31 -3.89 -3.64
N SER A 130 8.03 -3.93 -4.76
CA SER A 130 7.75 -3.13 -5.96
C SER A 130 7.42 -4.00 -7.17
N ALA A 131 6.92 -3.36 -8.24
CA ALA A 131 6.41 -3.99 -9.46
C ALA A 131 5.19 -4.92 -9.23
N GLY A 132 4.47 -4.76 -8.11
CA GLY A 132 3.22 -5.47 -7.82
C GLY A 132 3.35 -6.99 -7.90
N THR A 133 2.52 -7.62 -8.73
CA THR A 133 2.56 -9.07 -8.98
C THR A 133 3.63 -9.47 -10.00
N GLY A 134 4.24 -8.52 -10.71
CA GLY A 134 5.12 -8.77 -11.86
C GLY A 134 4.36 -9.07 -13.16
N ASN A 135 3.01 -9.07 -13.12
CA ASN A 135 2.17 -9.44 -14.26
C ASN A 135 1.22 -8.29 -14.64
N PRO A 136 1.01 -8.04 -15.95
CA PRO A 136 -0.08 -7.17 -16.42
C PRO A 136 -1.46 -7.65 -15.97
N PHE A 137 -2.47 -6.79 -16.10
CA PHE A 137 -3.87 -6.99 -15.72
C PHE A 137 -4.17 -7.04 -14.21
N PHE A 138 -3.15 -6.93 -13.36
CA PHE A 138 -3.31 -6.88 -11.91
C PHE A 138 -3.05 -5.48 -11.36
N THR A 139 -3.80 -5.10 -10.32
CA THR A 139 -3.62 -3.82 -9.67
C THR A 139 -2.53 -3.89 -8.60
N THR A 140 -2.14 -2.73 -8.06
CA THR A 140 -1.27 -2.68 -6.87
C THR A 140 -1.97 -3.26 -5.63
N ASP A 141 -3.30 -3.20 -5.53
CA ASP A 141 -4.04 -3.81 -4.41
C ASP A 141 -3.99 -5.34 -4.49
N THR A 142 -4.06 -5.91 -5.70
CA THR A 142 -3.79 -7.33 -5.95
C THR A 142 -2.36 -7.69 -5.52
N GLY A 143 -1.37 -6.91 -5.95
CA GLY A 143 0.02 -7.12 -5.52
C GLY A 143 0.18 -7.03 -4.00
N SER A 144 -0.52 -6.11 -3.35
CA SER A 144 -0.46 -5.92 -1.91
C SER A 144 -1.06 -7.10 -1.16
N SER A 145 -2.28 -7.52 -1.50
CA SER A 145 -2.90 -8.70 -0.88
C SER A 145 -2.02 -9.95 -1.01
N LEU A 146 -1.48 -10.22 -2.21
CA LEU A 146 -0.53 -11.31 -2.45
C LEU A 146 0.70 -11.23 -1.53
N ARG A 147 1.38 -10.07 -1.50
CA ARG A 147 2.59 -9.90 -0.69
C ARG A 147 2.31 -9.96 0.80
N GLY A 148 1.19 -9.40 1.26
CA GLY A 148 0.76 -9.47 2.66
C GLY A 148 0.59 -10.90 3.14
N ILE A 149 -0.01 -11.76 2.31
CA ILE A 149 -0.16 -13.20 2.58
C ILE A 149 1.21 -13.88 2.64
N GLU A 150 2.06 -13.68 1.61
CA GLU A 150 3.36 -14.33 1.51
C GLU A 150 4.33 -13.96 2.64
N ILE A 151 4.32 -12.70 3.10
CA ILE A 151 5.12 -12.26 4.23
C ILE A 151 4.47 -12.57 5.59
N LYS A 152 3.28 -13.17 5.60
CA LYS A 152 2.51 -13.48 6.82
C LYS A 152 2.25 -12.23 7.67
N ALA A 153 1.75 -11.18 7.03
CA ALA A 153 1.33 -9.97 7.74
C ALA A 153 0.10 -10.28 8.62
N ASP A 154 0.06 -9.72 9.82
CA ASP A 154 -1.10 -9.81 10.71
C ASP A 154 -2.28 -8.99 10.17
N VAL A 155 -1.98 -7.91 9.44
CA VAL A 155 -2.95 -7.00 8.83
C VAL A 155 -2.35 -6.30 7.60
N MET A 156 -3.19 -6.05 6.60
CA MET A 156 -2.87 -5.14 5.50
C MET A 156 -3.45 -3.75 5.79
N LEU A 157 -2.60 -2.74 5.86
CA LEU A 157 -3.00 -1.34 6.07
C LEU A 157 -3.08 -0.65 4.71
N LYS A 158 -4.28 -0.26 4.27
CA LYS A 158 -4.49 0.47 3.03
C LYS A 158 -4.61 1.96 3.32
N GLY A 159 -3.50 2.68 3.11
CA GLY A 159 -3.44 4.13 3.25
C GLY A 159 -4.17 4.82 2.09
N THR A 160 -5.21 5.57 2.42
CA THR A 160 -6.01 6.38 1.49
C THR A 160 -5.98 7.86 1.88
N ARG A 161 -6.64 8.72 1.09
CA ARG A 161 -6.91 10.13 1.44
C ARG A 161 -8.19 10.31 2.27
N VAL A 162 -9.12 9.37 2.14
CA VAL A 162 -10.31 9.28 2.99
C VAL A 162 -10.00 8.43 4.22
N ASP A 163 -10.70 8.68 5.31
CA ASP A 163 -10.47 8.09 6.62
C ASP A 163 -11.19 6.75 6.86
N GLY A 164 -11.67 6.08 5.81
CA GLY A 164 -12.32 4.79 5.90
C GLY A 164 -13.14 4.41 4.66
N ILE A 165 -13.96 3.38 4.82
CA ILE A 165 -14.95 2.93 3.83
C ILE A 165 -16.28 3.57 4.18
N TYR A 166 -16.98 4.06 3.16
CA TYR A 166 -18.25 4.77 3.28
C TYR A 166 -19.35 4.05 2.50
N THR A 167 -20.61 4.32 2.82
CA THR A 167 -21.78 3.83 2.08
C THR A 167 -21.85 4.35 0.64
N ALA A 168 -21.26 5.52 0.38
CA ALA A 168 -21.12 6.16 -0.93
C ALA A 168 -19.83 7.00 -0.95
N ASP A 169 -19.46 7.56 -2.11
CA ASP A 169 -18.31 8.47 -2.22
C ASP A 169 -18.56 9.75 -1.38
N PRO A 170 -17.84 9.97 -0.26
CA PRO A 170 -18.12 11.09 0.64
C PRO A 170 -17.81 12.46 0.02
N GLU A 171 -17.03 12.50 -1.07
CA GLU A 171 -16.77 13.75 -1.79
C GLU A 171 -17.95 14.14 -2.70
N LYS A 172 -18.81 13.18 -3.06
CA LYS A 172 -19.96 13.38 -3.95
C LYS A 172 -21.30 13.34 -3.22
N ASP A 173 -21.40 12.52 -2.17
CA ASP A 173 -22.62 12.29 -1.40
C ASP A 173 -22.39 12.69 0.06
N LYS A 174 -23.03 13.78 0.47
CA LYS A 174 -22.96 14.29 1.86
C LYS A 174 -23.66 13.39 2.88
N THR A 175 -24.48 12.44 2.44
CA THR A 175 -25.16 11.46 3.30
C THR A 175 -24.32 10.20 3.51
N ALA A 176 -23.15 10.10 2.87
CA ALA A 176 -22.23 8.99 3.04
C ALA A 176 -21.84 8.84 4.51
N THR A 177 -22.10 7.65 5.06
CA THR A 177 -21.76 7.29 6.44
C THR A 177 -20.59 6.33 6.44
N ARG A 178 -19.57 6.61 7.25
CA ARG A 178 -18.39 5.75 7.41
C ARG A 178 -18.75 4.48 8.19
N PHE A 179 -18.18 3.35 7.80
CA PHE A 179 -18.20 2.12 8.58
C PHE A 179 -17.03 2.10 9.57
N ASP A 180 -17.25 1.64 10.80
CA ASP A 180 -16.15 1.34 11.72
C ASP A 180 -15.59 -0.07 11.46
N GLU A 181 -16.49 -1.02 11.16
CA GLU A 181 -16.18 -2.40 10.76
C GLU A 181 -17.09 -2.83 9.61
N ILE A 182 -16.59 -3.72 8.74
CA ILE A 182 -17.35 -4.29 7.62
C ILE A 182 -16.77 -5.64 7.23
N THR A 183 -17.61 -6.61 6.82
CA THR A 183 -17.10 -7.89 6.34
C THR A 183 -16.79 -7.86 4.85
N PHE A 184 -15.91 -8.76 4.37
CA PHE A 184 -15.68 -8.93 2.94
C PHE A 184 -16.98 -9.23 2.18
N ASP A 185 -17.84 -10.09 2.73
CA ASP A 185 -19.14 -10.42 2.11
C ASP A 185 -20.09 -9.21 2.04
N GLU A 186 -20.03 -8.32 3.03
CA GLU A 186 -20.81 -7.09 3.00
C GLU A 186 -20.30 -6.10 1.95
N ILE A 187 -18.97 -5.97 1.79
CA ILE A 187 -18.37 -5.18 0.70
C ILE A 187 -18.89 -5.67 -0.66
N TYR A 188 -18.89 -6.98 -0.90
CA TYR A 188 -19.40 -7.56 -2.14
C TYR A 188 -20.90 -7.32 -2.32
N ARG A 189 -21.70 -7.64 -1.30
CA ARG A 189 -23.17 -7.51 -1.36
C ARG A 189 -23.61 -6.07 -1.62
N ARG A 190 -22.89 -5.10 -1.07
CA ARG A 190 -23.16 -3.66 -1.25
C ARG A 190 -22.48 -3.07 -2.49
N GLY A 191 -21.62 -3.81 -3.17
CA GLY A 191 -20.88 -3.33 -4.34
C GLY A 191 -19.88 -2.20 -4.04
N LEU A 192 -19.33 -2.14 -2.81
CA LEU A 192 -18.43 -1.07 -2.39
C LEU A 192 -17.05 -1.21 -3.06
N GLN A 193 -16.56 -0.12 -3.65
CA GLN A 193 -15.30 -0.07 -4.39
C GLN A 193 -14.10 0.19 -3.45
N VAL A 194 -13.76 -0.78 -2.61
CA VAL A 194 -12.66 -0.64 -1.63
C VAL A 194 -11.29 -0.97 -2.25
N MET A 195 -11.26 -2.07 -3.00
CA MET A 195 -10.18 -2.61 -3.81
C MET A 195 -10.79 -3.33 -5.01
N ASP A 196 -9.98 -3.79 -5.96
CA ASP A 196 -10.48 -4.71 -6.97
C ASP A 196 -10.96 -6.04 -6.38
N LEU A 197 -11.85 -6.72 -7.11
CA LEU A 197 -12.46 -7.97 -6.65
C LEU A 197 -11.41 -9.06 -6.39
N THR A 198 -10.35 -9.13 -7.22
CA THR A 198 -9.29 -10.13 -7.08
C THR A 198 -8.53 -9.95 -5.77
N ALA A 199 -8.13 -8.72 -5.44
CA ALA A 199 -7.48 -8.39 -4.17
C ALA A 199 -8.38 -8.70 -2.97
N THR A 200 -9.66 -8.34 -3.07
CA THR A 200 -10.65 -8.58 -2.02
C THR A 200 -10.81 -10.08 -1.75
N THR A 201 -10.89 -10.89 -2.82
CA THR A 201 -11.06 -12.35 -2.71
C THR A 201 -9.82 -12.98 -2.11
N MET A 202 -8.62 -12.56 -2.54
CA MET A 202 -7.38 -13.06 -1.96
C MET A 202 -7.28 -12.80 -0.45
N CYS A 203 -7.64 -11.60 0.01
CA CYS A 203 -7.67 -11.28 1.43
C CYS A 203 -8.67 -12.15 2.19
N LYS A 204 -9.90 -12.29 1.67
CA LYS A 204 -10.96 -13.11 2.27
C LYS A 204 -10.53 -14.57 2.45
N GLU A 205 -10.12 -15.23 1.36
CA GLU A 205 -9.75 -16.65 1.34
C GLU A 205 -8.55 -16.98 2.25
N ASN A 206 -7.69 -15.99 2.51
CA ASN A 206 -6.50 -16.16 3.34
C ASN A 206 -6.63 -15.55 4.74
N ASN A 207 -7.82 -15.11 5.14
CA ASN A 207 -8.08 -14.44 6.43
C ASN A 207 -7.17 -13.23 6.70
N LEU A 208 -6.69 -12.55 5.65
CA LEU A 208 -5.88 -11.34 5.79
C LEU A 208 -6.79 -10.14 5.98
N SER A 209 -6.95 -9.70 7.23
CA SER A 209 -7.73 -8.51 7.56
C SER A 209 -7.12 -7.24 6.97
N ILE A 210 -7.96 -6.23 6.72
CA ILE A 210 -7.57 -4.96 6.14
C ILE A 210 -7.98 -3.83 7.06
N ILE A 211 -7.16 -2.78 7.17
CA ILE A 211 -7.60 -1.51 7.74
C ILE A 211 -7.45 -0.44 6.67
N VAL A 212 -8.56 0.19 6.29
CA VAL A 212 -8.59 1.34 5.38
C VAL A 212 -8.60 2.59 6.23
N PHE A 213 -7.60 3.45 6.08
CA PHE A 213 -7.43 4.63 6.93
C PHE A 213 -6.79 5.78 6.16
N ASP A 214 -6.97 6.99 6.67
CA ASP A 214 -6.32 8.17 6.12
C ASP A 214 -4.84 8.21 6.54
N MET A 215 -3.95 8.07 5.56
CA MET A 215 -2.50 8.12 5.73
C MET A 215 -1.94 9.55 5.72
N ASP A 216 -2.72 10.50 5.20
CA ASP A 216 -2.30 11.89 5.05
C ASP A 216 -2.38 12.66 6.38
N THR A 217 -3.23 12.23 7.30
CA THR A 217 -3.28 12.76 8.67
C THR A 217 -2.14 12.17 9.51
N VAL A 218 -1.20 13.04 9.89
CA VAL A 218 -0.05 12.68 10.73
C VAL A 218 -0.51 12.04 12.05
N GLY A 219 0.05 10.86 12.33
CA GLY A 219 -0.20 10.11 13.56
C GLY A 219 -1.27 9.03 13.43
N ASN A 220 -2.11 9.04 12.38
CA ASN A 220 -3.10 8.00 12.17
C ASN A 220 -2.47 6.61 12.01
N LEU A 221 -1.36 6.51 11.28
CA LEU A 221 -0.64 5.24 11.15
C LEU A 221 -0.25 4.67 12.52
N LYS A 222 0.27 5.51 13.42
CA LYS A 222 0.64 5.09 14.78
C LYS A 222 -0.57 4.65 15.60
N LYS A 223 -1.68 5.38 15.53
CA LYS A 223 -2.95 5.02 16.19
C LYS A 223 -3.44 3.63 15.76
N VAL A 224 -3.42 3.37 14.45
CA VAL A 224 -3.77 2.06 13.88
C VAL A 224 -2.86 0.95 14.44
N ILE A 225 -1.54 1.18 14.48
CA ILE A 225 -0.59 0.23 15.03
C ILE A 225 -0.79 -0.03 16.53
N LEU A 226 -1.22 0.97 17.29
CA LEU A 226 -1.54 0.83 18.71
C LEU A 226 -2.94 0.21 18.95
N GLY A 227 -3.72 -0.02 17.90
CA GLY A 227 -5.04 -0.64 18.00
C GLY A 227 -6.18 0.32 18.35
N GLU A 228 -5.96 1.63 18.22
CA GLU A 228 -7.03 2.63 18.35
C GLU A 228 -8.02 2.51 17.19
N LYS A 229 -9.28 2.90 17.43
CA LYS A 229 -10.35 2.90 16.41
C LYS A 229 -10.14 4.01 15.39
N THR A 230 -9.24 3.77 14.44
CA THR A 230 -8.94 4.66 13.31
C THR A 230 -9.13 3.90 12.01
N GLY A 231 -9.86 4.47 11.06
CA GLY A 231 -10.20 3.80 9.81
C GLY A 231 -11.40 2.88 9.90
N THR A 232 -11.57 2.06 8.87
CA THR A 232 -12.53 0.96 8.83
C THR A 232 -11.77 -0.37 8.86
N TRP A 233 -12.16 -1.26 9.77
CA TRP A 233 -11.63 -2.61 9.84
C TRP A 233 -12.44 -3.57 8.96
N VAL A 234 -11.76 -4.26 8.04
CA VAL A 234 -12.34 -5.26 7.15
C VAL A 234 -11.88 -6.65 7.57
N HIS A 235 -12.84 -7.56 7.75
CA HIS A 235 -12.58 -8.93 8.18
C HIS A 235 -13.54 -9.93 7.53
N ASN A 236 -13.33 -11.22 7.80
CA ASN A 236 -14.26 -12.28 7.42
C ASN A 236 -15.51 -12.28 8.30
#